data_AF-A0A261AV77-F1
#
_entry.id   AF-A0A261AV77-F1
#
_cell.length_a   1.000
_cell.length_b   1.000
_cell.length_c   1.000
_cell.angle_alpha   90.00
_cell.angle_beta   90.00
_cell.angle_gamma   90.00
#
_symmetry.space_group_name_H-M   'P 1'
#
loop_
_entity.id
_entity.type
_entity.pdbx_description
1 polymer ?
#
loop_
_entity_poly.entity_id
_entity_poly.type
_entity_poly.pdbx_seq_one_letter_code
_entity_poly.pdbx_strand_id
1 'polypeptide(L)'
;MDIEDEESTSSAPVKAPAKKRKRRRKNKNEDQEEYEENKSYANQINQKFGSSKGFKHKDETPMFEVKGGKATIKNSGNHRLTVSRTLDFHMNKLFQWEEEPDAIESAYICALCHESGRKRELFGPYYTTHNPIKHWPTFLAKKPLQTAKKPVKIELWFHGSCALWAPNVHLHGSQLTNLEHQMDIFWSQNCAICRKNGASIAVQNKKNTFVHYPCAQNKSYKLDEHTLMCNS
;
A
#
# COMPACT_ATOMS: atom_id res chain seq x y z
N MET A 1 -30.85 -62.35 21.42
CA MET A 1 -30.61 -63.39 22.40
C MET A 1 -29.28 -63.02 23.06
N ASP A 2 -29.27 -62.29 24.17
CA ASP A 2 -30.41 -62.02 25.07
C ASP A 2 -30.48 -60.57 25.57
N ILE A 3 -31.66 -60.20 26.07
CA ILE A 3 -31.99 -58.96 26.77
C ILE A 3 -32.25 -59.37 28.21
N GLU A 4 -31.77 -58.60 29.19
CA GLU A 4 -32.50 -58.38 30.44
C GLU A 4 -31.95 -57.14 31.17
N ASP A 5 -32.87 -56.21 31.49
CA ASP A 5 -32.69 -55.09 32.41
C ASP A 5 -32.78 -55.55 33.87
N GLU A 6 -32.39 -54.72 34.84
CA GLU A 6 -33.04 -54.61 36.18
C GLU A 6 -32.47 -53.42 37.00
N GLU A 7 -33.21 -52.96 38.03
CA GLU A 7 -32.92 -51.79 38.88
C GLU A 7 -32.76 -52.20 40.38
N SER A 8 -32.48 -51.35 41.38
CA SER A 8 -32.38 -49.88 41.48
C SER A 8 -31.13 -49.44 42.27
N THR A 9 -30.87 -48.12 42.32
CA THR A 9 -30.87 -47.31 43.58
C THR A 9 -29.91 -46.12 43.64
N SER A 10 -30.40 -45.06 44.28
CA SER A 10 -29.79 -43.75 44.48
C SER A 10 -28.61 -43.70 45.46
N SER A 11 -27.63 -42.82 45.21
CA SER A 11 -27.29 -41.75 46.17
C SER A 11 -26.47 -40.62 45.51
N ALA A 12 -26.89 -39.37 45.71
CA ALA A 12 -26.20 -38.19 45.20
C ALA A 12 -25.27 -37.58 46.26
N PRO A 13 -23.98 -37.33 45.97
CA PRO A 13 -23.10 -36.66 46.92
C PRO A 13 -23.38 -35.15 46.99
N VAL A 14 -23.46 -34.64 48.23
CA VAL A 14 -23.89 -33.28 48.57
C VAL A 14 -22.88 -32.22 48.13
N LYS A 15 -23.36 -31.10 47.57
CA LYS A 15 -22.53 -29.95 47.16
C LYS A 15 -21.89 -29.26 48.38
N ALA A 16 -20.56 -29.20 48.42
CA ALA A 16 -19.83 -28.36 49.36
C ALA A 16 -20.02 -26.85 49.04
N PRO A 17 -20.11 -25.96 50.05
CA PRO A 17 -20.37 -24.53 49.83
C PRO A 17 -19.17 -23.80 49.24
N ALA A 18 -19.39 -23.05 48.16
CA ALA A 18 -18.35 -22.24 47.51
C ALA A 18 -17.86 -21.12 48.44
N LYS A 19 -16.58 -21.19 48.86
CA LYS A 19 -15.93 -20.13 49.64
C LYS A 19 -15.88 -18.84 48.82
N LYS A 20 -16.59 -17.79 49.28
CA LYS A 20 -16.55 -16.45 48.67
C LYS A 20 -15.10 -15.93 48.65
N ARG A 21 -14.52 -15.79 47.45
CA ARG A 21 -13.20 -15.15 47.26
C ARG A 21 -13.24 -13.72 47.80
N LYS A 22 -12.64 -13.46 48.97
CA LYS A 22 -12.37 -12.09 49.42
C LYS A 22 -11.56 -11.39 48.31
N ARG A 23 -12.09 -10.30 47.75
CA ARG A 23 -11.28 -9.40 46.92
C ARG A 23 -10.15 -8.87 47.80
N ARG A 24 -8.91 -9.23 47.48
CA ARG A 24 -7.70 -8.59 48.01
C ARG A 24 -7.83 -7.10 47.69
N ARG A 25 -7.94 -6.24 48.71
CA ARG A 25 -7.67 -4.81 48.53
C ARG A 25 -6.16 -4.71 48.28
N LYS A 26 -5.75 -4.26 47.09
CA LYS A 26 -4.35 -3.90 46.82
C LYS A 26 -3.95 -2.83 47.83
N ASN A 27 -2.72 -2.89 48.35
CA ASN A 27 -2.33 -2.06 49.47
C ASN A 27 -2.10 -0.62 48.97
N LYS A 28 -2.61 0.38 49.69
CA LYS A 28 -2.45 1.79 49.28
C LYS A 28 -0.98 2.22 49.26
N ASN A 29 -0.13 1.55 50.05
CA ASN A 29 1.32 1.74 50.02
C ASN A 29 1.97 1.12 48.77
N GLU A 30 1.48 -0.03 48.26
CA GLU A 30 2.02 -0.63 47.02
C GLU A 30 1.81 0.31 45.82
N ASP A 31 0.62 0.94 45.71
CA ASP A 31 0.33 1.92 44.65
C ASP A 31 1.16 3.21 44.79
N GLN A 32 1.56 3.57 46.02
CA GLN A 32 2.39 4.75 46.32
C GLN A 32 3.87 4.48 46.02
N GLU A 33 4.39 3.30 46.42
CA GLU A 33 5.74 2.83 46.10
C GLU A 33 5.90 2.66 44.58
N GLU A 34 4.94 2.02 43.90
CA GLU A 34 4.90 1.87 42.43
C GLU A 34 4.91 3.25 41.73
N TYR A 35 4.23 4.26 42.27
CA TYR A 35 4.26 5.63 41.74
C TYR A 35 5.63 6.31 41.95
N GLU A 36 6.26 6.12 43.11
CA GLU A 36 7.55 6.71 43.45
C GLU A 36 8.71 6.06 42.67
N GLU A 37 8.69 4.74 42.49
CA GLU A 37 9.61 4.01 41.61
C GLU A 37 9.49 4.48 40.15
N ASN A 38 8.27 4.51 39.60
CA ASN A 38 8.02 5.00 38.23
C ASN A 38 8.50 6.45 38.04
N LYS A 39 8.29 7.32 39.04
CA LYS A 39 8.78 8.70 39.04
C LYS A 39 10.31 8.76 39.08
N SER A 40 10.96 7.89 39.85
CA SER A 40 12.43 7.80 39.88
C SER A 40 13.01 7.36 38.54
N TYR A 41 12.38 6.38 37.88
CA TYR A 41 12.79 5.84 36.59
C TYR A 41 12.63 6.89 35.46
N ALA A 42 11.49 7.60 35.44
CA ALA A 42 11.25 8.70 34.52
C ALA A 42 12.25 9.85 34.69
N ASN A 43 12.65 10.18 35.93
CA ASN A 43 13.70 11.15 36.19
C ASN A 43 15.07 10.69 35.66
N GLN A 44 15.40 9.40 35.82
CA GLN A 44 16.67 8.84 35.36
C GLN A 44 16.76 8.79 33.82
N ILE A 45 15.65 8.51 33.14
CA ILE A 45 15.54 8.63 31.67
C ILE A 45 15.71 10.09 31.23
N ASN A 46 15.03 11.04 31.90
CA ASN A 46 15.14 12.46 31.58
C ASN A 46 16.55 13.03 31.82
N GLN A 47 17.33 12.49 32.76
CA GLN A 47 18.74 12.84 32.93
C GLN A 47 19.63 12.29 31.81
N LYS A 48 19.33 11.09 31.29
CA LYS A 48 20.12 10.43 30.23
C LYS A 48 19.80 10.94 28.82
N PHE A 49 18.55 11.35 28.56
CA PHE A 49 18.05 11.67 27.22
C PHE A 49 17.41 13.08 27.10
N GLY A 50 17.37 13.87 28.17
CA GLY A 50 16.81 15.22 28.15
C GLY A 50 17.73 16.22 27.44
N SER A 51 17.24 16.81 26.35
CA SER A 51 17.95 17.89 25.64
C SER A 51 18.18 19.11 26.54
N SER A 52 19.40 19.66 26.51
CA SER A 52 19.84 20.74 27.40
C SER A 52 19.36 22.15 27.01
N LYS A 53 18.74 22.31 25.82
CA LYS A 53 18.21 23.59 25.35
C LYS A 53 16.84 23.44 24.68
N GLY A 54 15.79 23.85 25.39
CA GLY A 54 14.42 23.94 24.89
C GLY A 54 13.47 24.31 26.02
N PHE A 55 12.46 25.15 25.73
CA PHE A 55 11.42 25.48 26.72
C PHE A 55 10.71 24.19 27.16
N LYS A 56 10.75 23.91 28.46
CA LYS A 56 10.12 22.71 29.06
C LYS A 56 8.60 22.84 29.09
N HIS A 57 7.95 22.66 27.94
CA HIS A 57 6.59 22.14 27.97
C HIS A 57 6.70 20.71 28.50
N LYS A 58 6.43 20.53 29.80
CA LYS A 58 6.43 19.20 30.42
C LYS A 58 5.41 18.36 29.65
N ASP A 59 5.81 17.17 29.23
CA ASP A 59 4.88 16.23 28.59
C ASP A 59 3.97 15.70 29.71
N GLU A 60 2.80 16.30 29.87
CA GLU A 60 1.86 15.95 30.93
C GLU A 60 1.46 14.49 30.78
N THR A 61 1.63 13.68 31.84
CA THR A 61 1.28 12.26 31.79
C THR A 61 -0.21 12.11 31.48
N PRO A 62 -0.61 11.29 30.49
CA PRO A 62 -2.01 11.16 30.11
C PRO A 62 -2.84 10.64 31.29
N MET A 63 -3.96 11.30 31.58
CA MET A 63 -4.73 11.10 32.81
C MET A 63 -6.23 11.22 32.56
N PHE A 64 -7.02 10.48 33.34
CA PHE A 64 -8.46 10.70 33.46
C PHE A 64 -8.74 11.85 34.43
N GLU A 65 -9.14 13.01 33.92
CA GLU A 65 -9.60 14.13 34.73
C GLU A 65 -11.10 13.97 35.01
N VAL A 66 -11.49 13.90 36.28
CA VAL A 66 -12.90 13.82 36.70
C VAL A 66 -13.34 15.17 37.24
N LYS A 67 -14.29 15.82 36.55
CA LYS A 67 -14.90 17.10 36.98
C LYS A 67 -16.42 16.96 36.98
N GLY A 68 -17.05 17.32 38.10
CA GLY A 68 -18.51 17.24 38.26
C GLY A 68 -19.11 15.84 38.05
N GLY A 69 -18.36 14.78 38.37
CA GLY A 69 -18.77 13.39 38.14
C GLY A 69 -18.61 12.87 36.70
N LYS A 70 -18.20 13.72 35.75
CA LYS A 70 -17.86 13.31 34.38
C LYS A 70 -16.35 13.10 34.24
N ALA A 71 -15.95 11.92 33.80
CA ALA A 71 -14.56 11.61 33.47
C ALA A 71 -14.23 12.04 32.03
N THR A 72 -13.10 12.70 31.85
CA THR A 72 -12.58 13.15 30.55
C THR A 72 -11.12 12.74 30.40
N ILE A 73 -10.75 12.22 29.22
CA ILE A 73 -9.37 11.83 28.93
C ILE A 73 -8.57 13.08 28.56
N LYS A 74 -7.54 13.39 29.33
CA LYS A 74 -6.47 14.30 28.92
C LYS A 74 -5.31 13.49 28.37
N ASN A 75 -5.06 13.68 27.09
CA ASN A 75 -3.86 13.17 26.42
C ASN A 75 -2.65 14.04 26.77
N SER A 76 -1.45 13.50 26.57
CA SER A 76 -0.21 14.24 26.87
C SER A 76 -0.03 15.47 25.97
N GLY A 77 0.78 16.43 26.42
CA GLY A 77 1.08 17.65 25.66
C GLY A 77 1.64 17.36 24.26
N ASN A 78 2.45 16.30 24.12
CA ASN A 78 2.99 15.87 22.83
C ASN A 78 2.08 14.91 22.04
N HIS A 79 1.00 14.37 22.61
CA HIS A 79 0.18 13.33 21.97
C HIS A 79 -0.27 13.72 20.54
N ARG A 80 -0.73 14.96 20.34
CA ARG A 80 -1.17 15.43 19.02
C ARG A 80 -0.01 15.47 18.00
N LEU A 81 1.20 15.84 18.44
CA LEU A 81 2.40 15.85 17.61
C LEU A 81 2.86 14.42 17.29
N THR A 82 2.80 13.51 18.26
CA THR A 82 3.10 12.09 18.06
C THR A 82 2.13 11.47 17.05
N VAL A 83 0.81 11.67 17.23
CA VAL A 83 -0.20 11.18 16.28
C VAL A 83 0.01 11.76 14.88
N SER A 84 0.30 13.07 14.74
CA SER A 84 0.64 13.67 13.45
C SER A 84 1.85 12.97 12.83
N ARG A 85 2.98 12.90 13.55
CA ARG A 85 4.21 12.26 13.05
C ARG A 85 4.01 10.79 12.67
N THR A 86 3.18 10.05 13.40
CA THR A 86 2.85 8.65 13.04
C THR A 86 2.01 8.58 11.78
N LEU A 87 1.03 9.47 11.60
CA LEU A 87 0.24 9.56 10.36
C LEU A 87 1.11 10.01 9.18
N ASP A 88 1.92 11.05 9.36
CA ASP A 88 2.85 11.59 8.36
C ASP A 88 3.86 10.51 7.93
N PHE A 89 4.43 9.76 8.89
CA PHE A 89 5.29 8.60 8.60
C PHE A 89 4.55 7.51 7.83
N HIS A 90 3.32 7.17 8.23
CA HIS A 90 2.55 6.11 7.60
C HIS A 90 2.16 6.49 6.16
N MET A 91 1.78 7.75 5.92
CA MET A 91 1.55 8.29 4.58
C MET A 91 2.84 8.27 3.76
N ASN A 92 3.94 8.79 4.29
CA ASN A 92 5.24 8.74 3.60
C ASN A 92 5.70 7.31 3.29
N LYS A 93 5.34 6.31 4.11
CA LYS A 93 5.60 4.90 3.83
C LYS A 93 4.66 4.33 2.75
N LEU A 94 3.37 4.68 2.78
CA LEU A 94 2.41 4.32 1.72
C LEU A 94 2.80 4.90 0.34
N PHE A 95 3.54 6.01 0.32
CA PHE A 95 4.10 6.61 -0.89
C PHE A 95 5.57 6.27 -1.16
N GLN A 96 6.22 5.44 -0.32
CA GLN A 96 7.52 4.88 -0.64
C GLN A 96 7.35 3.75 -1.66
N TRP A 97 8.07 3.86 -2.77
CA TRP A 97 8.15 2.82 -3.77
C TRP A 97 9.06 1.70 -3.24
N GLU A 98 8.50 0.50 -3.12
CA GLU A 98 9.24 -0.71 -2.78
C GLU A 98 9.97 -1.24 -4.04
N GLU A 99 11.30 -1.31 -4.00
CA GLU A 99 12.10 -1.91 -5.07
C GLU A 99 11.86 -3.43 -5.11
N GLU A 100 11.68 -3.96 -6.32
CA GLU A 100 11.36 -5.37 -6.55
C GLU A 100 12.58 -6.09 -7.17
N PRO A 101 13.45 -6.74 -6.37
CA PRO A 101 14.72 -7.28 -6.84
C PRO A 101 14.57 -8.46 -7.81
N ASP A 102 13.42 -9.12 -7.80
CA ASP A 102 13.07 -10.21 -8.73
C ASP A 102 12.48 -9.70 -10.06
N ALA A 103 12.23 -8.39 -10.19
CA ALA A 103 11.74 -7.80 -11.43
C ALA A 103 12.86 -7.68 -12.46
N ILE A 104 12.54 -7.95 -13.73
CA ILE A 104 13.43 -7.66 -14.84
C ILE A 104 13.52 -6.14 -14.99
N GLU A 105 14.69 -5.58 -14.68
CA GLU A 105 15.05 -4.20 -14.98
C GLU A 105 14.89 -3.95 -16.49
N SER A 106 14.22 -2.86 -16.81
CA SER A 106 13.90 -2.45 -18.17
C SER A 106 14.82 -1.33 -18.62
N ALA A 107 14.97 -1.17 -19.94
CA ALA A 107 15.54 0.07 -20.46
C ALA A 107 14.64 1.26 -20.04
N TYR A 108 15.25 2.40 -19.67
CA TYR A 108 14.55 3.65 -19.33
C TYR A 108 13.86 4.28 -20.56
N ILE A 109 12.79 3.62 -21.00
CA ILE A 109 12.07 3.80 -22.25
C ILE A 109 10.57 3.62 -21.97
N CYS A 110 9.73 4.46 -22.55
CA CYS A 110 8.29 4.34 -22.40
C CYS A 110 7.77 2.99 -22.96
N ALA A 111 7.12 2.20 -22.11
CA ALA A 111 6.54 0.89 -22.39
C ALA A 111 5.41 0.87 -23.44
N LEU A 112 4.98 2.05 -23.91
CA LEU A 112 4.01 2.20 -24.99
C LEU A 112 4.67 2.73 -26.28
N CYS A 113 5.36 3.88 -26.25
CA CYS A 113 5.84 4.53 -27.47
C CYS A 113 7.28 4.19 -27.90
N HIS A 114 8.04 3.39 -27.13
CA HIS A 114 9.44 3.03 -27.40
C HIS A 114 10.42 4.23 -27.40
N GLU A 115 10.01 5.40 -26.94
CA GLU A 115 10.87 6.58 -26.80
C GLU A 115 11.36 6.69 -25.35
N SER A 116 12.65 6.98 -25.18
CA SER A 116 13.22 7.38 -23.90
C SER A 116 12.79 8.81 -23.57
N GLY A 117 12.33 9.03 -22.33
CA GLY A 117 12.14 10.41 -21.85
C GLY A 117 13.49 11.12 -21.70
N ARG A 118 13.45 12.45 -21.57
CA ARG A 118 14.58 13.19 -21.00
C ARG A 118 14.82 12.71 -19.56
N LYS A 119 15.97 13.04 -18.97
CA LYS A 119 16.31 12.61 -17.61
C LYS A 119 15.17 12.97 -16.63
N ARG A 120 14.57 11.95 -16.00
CA ARG A 120 13.44 12.04 -15.05
C ARG A 120 12.09 12.47 -15.63
N GLU A 121 11.87 12.29 -16.94
CA GLU A 121 10.59 12.58 -17.61
C GLU A 121 9.63 11.36 -17.66
N LEU A 122 10.15 10.14 -17.48
CA LEU A 122 9.31 8.94 -17.37
C LEU A 122 8.80 8.75 -15.93
N PHE A 123 7.51 8.46 -15.83
CA PHE A 123 6.80 8.07 -14.63
C PHE A 123 6.96 6.57 -14.38
N GLY A 124 7.06 6.21 -13.09
CA GLY A 124 7.34 4.86 -12.63
C GLY A 124 8.61 4.82 -11.76
N PRO A 125 9.18 3.64 -11.54
CA PRO A 125 8.72 2.34 -12.05
C PRO A 125 7.33 1.93 -11.59
N TYR A 126 6.69 1.17 -12.46
CA TYR A 126 5.60 0.29 -12.10
C TYR A 126 6.03 -1.14 -12.39
N TYR A 127 5.57 -2.09 -11.58
CA TYR A 127 5.85 -3.51 -11.82
C TYR A 127 4.57 -4.22 -12.21
N THR A 128 4.67 -5.02 -13.25
CA THR A 128 3.58 -5.90 -13.70
C THR A 128 4.05 -7.35 -13.68
N THR A 129 3.16 -8.27 -13.29
CA THR A 129 3.45 -9.70 -13.27
C THR A 129 2.67 -10.41 -14.37
N HIS A 130 3.37 -10.88 -15.40
CA HIS A 130 2.76 -11.58 -16.53
C HIS A 130 3.03 -13.07 -16.47
N ASN A 131 2.07 -13.88 -16.94
CA ASN A 131 2.17 -15.33 -16.92
C ASN A 131 1.90 -15.90 -18.32
N PRO A 132 2.82 -16.72 -18.84
CA PRO A 132 3.86 -16.30 -19.79
C PRO A 132 3.38 -15.30 -20.88
N ILE A 133 4.09 -14.17 -21.02
CA ILE A 133 3.78 -13.11 -22.01
C ILE A 133 3.69 -13.67 -23.44
N LYS A 134 2.52 -13.51 -24.07
CA LYS A 134 2.28 -13.84 -25.48
C LYS A 134 3.07 -12.94 -26.42
N HIS A 135 3.05 -11.63 -26.19
CA HIS A 135 3.69 -10.59 -27.01
C HIS A 135 4.83 -9.91 -26.24
N TRP A 136 6.04 -10.47 -26.31
CA TRP A 136 7.16 -9.98 -25.50
C TRP A 136 7.68 -8.61 -26.00
N PRO A 137 7.78 -7.58 -25.14
CA PRO A 137 8.31 -6.26 -25.50
C PRO A 137 9.85 -6.29 -25.57
N THR A 138 10.40 -6.73 -26.71
CA THR A 138 11.86 -6.85 -26.92
C THR A 138 12.65 -5.54 -26.81
N PHE A 139 11.95 -4.40 -26.88
CA PHE A 139 12.52 -3.06 -26.72
C PHE A 139 12.69 -2.62 -25.25
N LEU A 140 11.96 -3.23 -24.31
CA LEU A 140 12.11 -2.98 -22.87
C LEU A 140 13.19 -3.87 -22.28
N ALA A 141 13.13 -5.17 -22.56
CA ALA A 141 14.06 -6.14 -22.02
C ALA A 141 14.28 -7.32 -22.98
N LYS A 142 15.42 -7.99 -22.86
CA LYS A 142 15.68 -9.27 -23.54
C LYS A 142 14.80 -10.36 -22.92
N LYS A 143 14.12 -11.15 -23.74
CA LYS A 143 13.30 -12.28 -23.26
C LYS A 143 14.20 -13.33 -22.56
N PRO A 144 14.02 -13.61 -21.25
CA PRO A 144 14.82 -14.62 -20.58
C PRO A 144 14.44 -16.02 -21.08
N LEU A 145 15.44 -16.87 -21.29
CA LEU A 145 15.29 -18.20 -21.90
C LEU A 145 14.37 -19.16 -21.12
N GLN A 146 14.19 -18.94 -19.81
CA GLN A 146 13.51 -19.85 -18.90
C GLN A 146 12.04 -19.47 -18.61
N THR A 147 11.51 -18.42 -19.28
CA THR A 147 10.20 -17.82 -18.98
C THR A 147 8.96 -18.63 -19.37
N ALA A 148 9.12 -19.78 -20.03
CA ALA A 148 7.99 -20.55 -20.56
C ALA A 148 7.07 -21.22 -19.51
N LYS A 149 7.46 -21.22 -18.22
CA LYS A 149 6.75 -21.96 -17.14
C LYS A 149 6.57 -21.21 -15.81
N LYS A 150 7.02 -19.96 -15.71
CA LYS A 150 6.93 -19.17 -14.47
C LYS A 150 6.37 -17.77 -14.78
N PRO A 151 5.62 -17.16 -13.85
CA PRO A 151 5.29 -15.74 -13.96
C PRO A 151 6.57 -14.91 -13.96
N VAL A 152 6.55 -13.82 -14.70
CA VAL A 152 7.67 -12.91 -14.90
C VAL A 152 7.24 -11.53 -14.47
N LYS A 153 7.99 -10.93 -13.56
CA LYS A 153 7.81 -9.54 -13.15
C LYS A 153 8.72 -8.67 -14.01
N ILE A 154 8.19 -7.59 -14.57
CA ILE A 154 8.94 -6.64 -15.40
C ILE A 154 8.68 -5.22 -14.91
N GLU A 155 9.77 -4.45 -14.84
CA GLU A 155 9.76 -3.01 -14.56
C GLU A 155 9.23 -2.25 -15.79
N LEU A 156 8.38 -1.24 -15.57
CA LEU A 156 7.79 -0.41 -16.62
C LEU A 156 7.90 1.08 -16.31
N TRP A 157 8.21 1.83 -17.37
CA TRP A 157 8.26 3.28 -17.38
C TRP A 157 7.29 3.84 -18.42
N PHE A 158 6.70 5.01 -18.16
CA PHE A 158 5.74 5.64 -19.09
C PHE A 158 5.96 7.15 -19.21
N HIS A 159 5.75 7.73 -20.39
CA HIS A 159 5.45 9.16 -20.47
C HIS A 159 4.06 9.41 -19.89
N GLY A 160 3.88 10.48 -19.12
CA GLY A 160 2.60 10.80 -18.47
C GLY A 160 1.44 10.93 -19.46
N SER A 161 1.69 11.52 -20.63
CA SER A 161 0.73 11.58 -21.73
C SER A 161 0.40 10.21 -22.34
N CYS A 162 1.39 9.31 -22.46
CA CYS A 162 1.16 7.96 -22.96
C CYS A 162 0.32 7.12 -21.98
N ALA A 163 0.54 7.28 -20.67
CA ALA A 163 -0.27 6.64 -19.64
C ALA A 163 -1.69 7.23 -19.56
N LEU A 164 -1.83 8.57 -19.60
CA LEU A 164 -3.11 9.28 -19.57
C LEU A 164 -4.04 8.88 -20.73
N TRP A 165 -3.47 8.68 -21.92
CA TRP A 165 -4.21 8.28 -23.12
C TRP A 165 -4.34 6.76 -23.30
N ALA A 166 -3.82 5.95 -22.36
CA ALA A 166 -4.00 4.50 -22.40
C ALA A 166 -5.36 4.11 -21.82
N PRO A 167 -6.26 3.47 -22.59
CA PRO A 167 -7.60 3.14 -22.11
C PRO A 167 -7.54 2.12 -20.97
N ASN A 168 -8.39 2.31 -19.96
CA ASN A 168 -8.52 1.45 -18.78
C ASN A 168 -7.26 1.36 -17.88
N VAL A 169 -6.27 2.24 -18.07
CA VAL A 169 -5.15 2.46 -17.14
C VAL A 169 -5.50 3.69 -16.30
N HIS A 170 -5.53 3.55 -14.98
CA HIS A 170 -5.92 4.65 -14.08
C HIS A 170 -4.90 4.83 -12.96
N LEU A 171 -4.57 6.09 -12.65
CA LEU A 171 -3.75 6.44 -11.49
C LEU A 171 -4.61 6.44 -10.22
N HIS A 172 -4.27 5.59 -9.26
CA HIS A 172 -4.90 5.56 -7.95
C HIS A 172 -3.83 5.79 -6.86
N GLY A 173 -3.85 6.98 -6.24
CA GLY A 173 -2.74 7.43 -5.41
C GLY A 173 -1.48 7.64 -6.27
N SER A 174 -0.40 6.92 -5.94
CA SER A 174 0.85 6.92 -6.71
C SER A 174 0.94 5.80 -7.77
N GLN A 175 0.00 4.85 -7.78
CA GLN A 175 0.11 3.61 -8.57
C GLN A 175 -0.80 3.59 -9.79
N LEU A 176 -0.27 3.14 -10.94
CA LEU A 176 -1.08 2.82 -12.11
C LEU A 176 -1.72 1.45 -11.94
N THR A 177 -3.03 1.39 -12.13
CA THR A 177 -3.85 0.18 -11.98
C THR A 177 -4.09 -0.51 -13.32
N ASN A 178 -4.41 -1.81 -13.28
CA ASN A 178 -4.79 -2.64 -14.44
C ASN A 178 -3.67 -2.86 -15.48
N LEU A 179 -2.40 -2.62 -15.12
CA LEU A 179 -1.27 -2.70 -16.05
C LEU A 179 -1.08 -4.11 -16.62
N GLU A 180 -1.20 -5.17 -15.81
CA GLU A 180 -1.02 -6.56 -16.20
C GLU A 180 -1.84 -6.91 -17.45
N HIS A 181 -3.14 -6.64 -17.38
CA HIS A 181 -4.08 -6.94 -18.45
C HIS A 181 -3.92 -5.99 -19.65
N GLN A 182 -3.71 -4.69 -19.40
CA GLN A 182 -3.62 -3.72 -20.49
C GLN A 182 -2.30 -3.83 -21.27
N MET A 183 -1.17 -4.17 -20.64
CA MET A 183 0.10 -4.34 -21.37
C MET A 183 0.07 -5.53 -22.33
N ASP A 184 -0.55 -6.65 -21.94
CA ASP A 184 -0.76 -7.81 -22.84
C ASP A 184 -1.56 -7.41 -24.10
N ILE A 185 -2.53 -6.49 -23.96
CA ILE A 185 -3.31 -5.93 -25.06
C ILE A 185 -2.45 -4.97 -25.90
N PHE A 186 -1.83 -3.95 -25.30
CA PHE A 186 -1.10 -2.93 -26.05
C PHE A 186 0.14 -3.49 -26.75
N TRP A 187 0.85 -4.46 -26.17
CA TRP A 187 2.00 -5.10 -26.83
C TRP A 187 1.58 -6.05 -27.97
N SER A 188 0.31 -6.40 -28.09
CA SER A 188 -0.27 -7.07 -29.27
C SER A 188 -0.66 -6.09 -30.40
N GLN A 189 -0.82 -4.80 -30.08
CA GLN A 189 -1.34 -3.77 -30.98
C GLN A 189 -0.23 -2.98 -31.66
N ASN A 190 -0.20 -2.99 -32.99
CA ASN A 190 0.78 -2.26 -33.79
C ASN A 190 0.27 -0.87 -34.20
N CYS A 191 1.12 0.14 -34.03
CA CYS A 191 0.85 1.50 -34.44
C CYS A 191 0.66 1.60 -35.96
N ALA A 192 -0.45 2.18 -36.41
CA ALA A 192 -0.74 2.40 -37.83
C ALA A 192 0.28 3.29 -38.56
N ILE A 193 1.04 4.10 -37.80
CA ILE A 193 2.01 5.07 -38.31
C ILE A 193 3.42 4.48 -38.33
N CYS A 194 3.97 4.08 -37.17
CA CYS A 194 5.36 3.62 -37.06
C CYS A 194 5.54 2.10 -37.11
N ARG A 195 4.44 1.32 -37.14
CA ARG A 195 4.39 -0.16 -37.21
C ARG A 195 4.98 -0.94 -36.03
N LYS A 196 5.55 -0.27 -35.03
CA LYS A 196 5.96 -0.86 -33.73
C LYS A 196 4.74 -1.21 -32.88
N ASN A 197 4.88 -2.14 -31.94
CA ASN A 197 3.84 -2.51 -30.98
C ASN A 197 3.68 -1.48 -29.85
N GLY A 198 2.85 -1.74 -28.83
CA GLY A 198 2.62 -0.83 -27.71
C GLY A 198 1.64 0.31 -28.00
N ALA A 199 0.93 0.27 -29.12
CA ALA A 199 -0.01 1.32 -29.52
C ALA A 199 -1.33 1.19 -28.74
N SER A 200 -1.54 2.07 -27.75
CA SER A 200 -2.69 2.03 -26.84
C SER A 200 -3.93 2.79 -27.32
N ILE A 201 -3.79 3.80 -28.18
CA ILE A 201 -4.88 4.71 -28.54
C ILE A 201 -5.65 4.17 -29.75
N ALA A 202 -6.92 3.83 -29.56
CA ALA A 202 -7.82 3.45 -30.65
C ALA A 202 -8.32 4.67 -31.45
N VAL A 203 -8.31 4.59 -32.78
CA VAL A 203 -8.84 5.62 -33.68
C VAL A 203 -10.32 5.35 -33.94
N GLN A 204 -11.20 6.19 -33.41
CA GLN A 204 -12.65 5.92 -33.35
C GLN A 204 -13.28 5.73 -34.73
N ASN A 205 -12.90 6.56 -35.71
CA ASN A 205 -13.41 6.49 -37.09
C ASN A 205 -12.85 5.30 -37.91
N LYS A 206 -11.98 4.44 -37.34
CA LYS A 206 -11.31 3.34 -38.06
C LYS A 206 -11.22 2.07 -37.22
N LYS A 207 -11.96 1.04 -37.61
CA LYS A 207 -11.94 -0.27 -36.93
C LYS A 207 -10.50 -0.82 -36.85
N ASN A 208 -10.17 -1.41 -35.69
CA ASN A 208 -8.90 -2.08 -35.42
C ASN A 208 -7.63 -1.25 -35.75
N THR A 209 -7.73 0.08 -35.63
CA THR A 209 -6.62 1.01 -35.92
C THR A 209 -6.13 1.63 -34.62
N PHE A 210 -4.88 1.35 -34.26
CA PHE A 210 -4.25 1.86 -33.04
C PHE A 210 -3.06 2.76 -33.37
N VAL A 211 -2.78 3.74 -32.52
CA VAL A 211 -1.64 4.66 -32.63
C VAL A 211 -1.00 4.91 -31.26
N HIS A 212 0.30 5.24 -31.25
CA HIS A 212 0.93 5.83 -30.07
C HIS A 212 0.54 7.30 -29.92
N TYR A 213 0.52 7.81 -28.69
CA TYR A 213 0.33 9.24 -28.41
C TYR A 213 1.23 10.18 -29.25
N PRO A 214 2.58 10.06 -29.22
CA PRO A 214 3.45 10.94 -30.02
C PRO A 214 3.25 10.75 -31.53
N CYS A 215 2.89 9.54 -31.99
CA CYS A 215 2.58 9.31 -33.39
C CYS A 215 1.29 10.03 -33.82
N ALA A 216 0.25 10.00 -32.98
CA ALA A 216 -1.02 10.69 -33.22
C ALA A 216 -0.81 12.21 -33.32
N GLN A 217 -0.09 12.80 -32.36
CA GLN A 217 0.29 14.22 -32.38
C GLN A 217 1.07 14.59 -33.65
N ASN A 218 2.14 13.85 -33.98
CA ASN A 218 3.02 14.15 -35.12
C ASN A 218 2.37 13.94 -36.50
N LYS A 219 1.20 13.30 -36.57
CA LYS A 219 0.42 13.10 -37.80
C LYS A 219 -0.94 13.81 -37.78
N SER A 220 -1.11 14.80 -36.90
CA SER A 220 -2.28 15.68 -36.84
C SER A 220 -3.61 14.93 -36.64
N TYR A 221 -3.59 13.81 -35.91
CA TYR A 221 -4.82 13.19 -35.43
C TYR A 221 -5.50 14.13 -34.43
N LYS A 222 -6.82 14.19 -34.47
CA LYS A 222 -7.63 14.99 -33.55
C LYS A 222 -7.77 14.23 -32.23
N LEU A 223 -6.93 14.61 -31.27
CA LEU A 223 -6.96 14.17 -29.89
C LEU A 223 -7.87 15.14 -29.10
N ASP A 224 -9.03 14.67 -28.65
CA ASP A 224 -9.91 15.43 -27.76
C ASP A 224 -9.55 15.15 -26.29
N GLU A 225 -8.95 16.13 -25.62
CA GLU A 225 -8.51 16.03 -24.22
C GLU A 225 -9.65 15.87 -23.21
N HIS A 226 -10.88 16.29 -23.54
CA HIS A 226 -12.03 16.17 -22.64
C HIS A 226 -12.63 14.76 -22.62
N THR A 227 -12.59 14.06 -23.76
CA THR A 227 -13.14 12.70 -23.90
C THR A 227 -12.06 11.62 -23.97
N LEU A 228 -10.79 12.01 -24.10
CA LEU A 228 -9.64 11.13 -24.39
C LEU A 228 -9.84 10.28 -25.66
N MET A 229 -10.58 10.82 -26.64
CA MET A 229 -10.87 10.15 -27.90
C MET A 229 -9.95 10.64 -29.03
N CYS A 230 -9.56 9.71 -29.91
CA CYS A 230 -8.70 9.98 -31.06
C CYS A 230 -9.45 9.77 -32.37
N ASN A 231 -9.44 10.80 -33.22
CA ASN A 231 -10.03 10.78 -34.56
C ASN A 231 -8.95 11.07 -35.62
N SER A 232 -9.07 10.45 -36.80
CA SER A 232 -8.26 10.79 -37.97
C SER A 232 -8.91 11.86 -38.84
#